data_AF-K9YXJ3-F1
#
_entry.id   AF-K9YXJ3-F1
#
_cell.length_a   1.000
_cell.length_b   1.000
_cell.length_c   1.000
_cell.angle_alpha   90.00
_cell.angle_beta   90.00
_cell.angle_gamma   90.00
#
_symmetry.space_group_name_H-M   'P 1'
#
loop_
_entity.id
_entity.type
_entity.pdbx_description
1 polymer ?
#
loop_
_entity_poly.entity_id
_entity_poly.type
_entity_poly.pdbx_seq_one_letter_code
_entity_poly.pdbx_strand_id
1 'polypeptide(L)'
;MTIKEQLLRELETAPQPVIEEVFDFLLLAKIKHHRCSSYDQSENTQSLGAFAEELVADIPEEVLNELPTDSAEQHDHYIYGTPKR
;
A
#
# COMPACT_ATOMS: atom_id res chain seq x y z
N MET A 1 -21.29 18.02 24.13
CA MET A 1 -21.40 16.88 23.20
C MET A 1 -20.32 17.03 22.16
N THR A 2 -19.42 16.06 22.06
CA THR A 2 -18.40 16.02 20.99
C THR A 2 -18.99 15.36 19.74
N ILE A 3 -18.48 15.73 18.56
CA ILE A 3 -18.90 15.16 17.27
C ILE A 3 -18.78 13.61 17.29
N LYS A 4 -17.74 13.10 17.96
CA LYS A 4 -17.51 11.66 18.15
C LYS A 4 -18.65 10.97 18.91
N GLU A 5 -19.15 11.60 19.97
CA GLU A 5 -20.23 11.03 20.79
C GLU A 5 -21.59 11.07 20.10
N GLN A 6 -21.80 12.02 19.20
CA GLN A 6 -23.01 12.09 18.38
C GLN A 6 -22.97 11.02 17.28
N LEU A 7 -21.81 10.84 16.64
CA LEU A 7 -21.62 9.83 15.60
C LEU A 7 -21.79 8.41 16.13
N LEU A 8 -21.31 8.13 17.35
CA LEU A 8 -21.51 6.82 18.00
C LEU A 8 -22.98 6.51 18.25
N ARG A 9 -23.78 7.48 18.73
CA ARG A 9 -25.22 7.29 18.93
C ARG A 9 -25.99 7.04 17.64
N GLU A 10 -25.63 7.75 16.58
CA GLU A 10 -26.22 7.54 15.26
C GLU A 10 -25.88 6.15 14.71
N LEU A 11 -24.64 5.68 14.88
CA LEU A 11 -24.24 4.34 14.45
C LEU A 11 -24.93 3.21 15.24
N GLU A 12 -25.24 3.42 16.51
CA GLU A 12 -25.96 2.42 17.35
C GLU A 12 -27.43 2.24 16.93
N THR A 13 -28.05 3.27 16.35
CA THR A 13 -29.47 3.26 15.96
C THR A 13 -29.67 3.02 14.45
N ALA A 14 -28.61 3.17 13.65
CA ALA A 14 -28.67 3.08 12.20
C ALA A 14 -28.85 1.62 11.70
N PRO A 15 -29.54 1.44 10.55
CA PRO A 15 -29.64 0.14 9.89
C PRO A 15 -28.32 -0.24 9.22
N GLN A 16 -28.04 -1.54 9.14
CA GLN A 16 -26.81 -2.13 8.57
C GLN A 16 -26.30 -1.52 7.25
N PRO A 17 -27.12 -1.27 6.21
CA PRO A 17 -26.63 -0.68 4.95
C PRO A 17 -26.02 0.72 5.12
N VAL A 18 -26.53 1.51 6.05
CA VAL A 18 -26.02 2.87 6.32
C VAL A 18 -24.67 2.79 7.05
N ILE A 19 -24.47 1.77 7.90
CA ILE A 19 -23.20 1.53 8.58
C ILE A 19 -22.11 1.18 7.57
N GLU A 20 -22.43 0.36 6.56
CA GLU A 20 -21.50 -0.01 5.48
C GLU A 20 -21.08 1.22 4.67
N GLU A 21 -22.04 2.05 4.24
CA GLU A 21 -21.72 3.29 3.51
C GLU A 21 -20.85 4.24 4.35
N VAL A 22 -21.19 4.46 5.63
CA VAL A 22 -20.39 5.31 6.51
C VAL A 22 -19.00 4.72 6.73
N PHE A 23 -18.87 3.40 6.83
CA PHE A 23 -17.58 2.72 6.90
C PHE A 23 -16.75 2.92 5.64
N ASP A 24 -17.35 2.78 4.46
CA ASP A 24 -16.69 3.03 3.17
C ASP A 24 -16.26 4.50 3.04
N PHE A 25 -17.10 5.44 3.46
CA PHE A 25 -16.75 6.86 3.52
C PHE A 25 -15.61 7.13 4.49
N LEU A 26 -15.57 6.46 5.66
CA LEU A 26 -14.47 6.57 6.60
C LEU A 26 -13.18 5.96 6.05
N LEU A 27 -13.27 4.84 5.33
CA LEU A 27 -12.14 4.21 4.66
C LEU A 27 -11.59 5.11 3.57
N LEU A 28 -12.46 5.70 2.75
CA LEU A 28 -12.11 6.68 1.73
C LEU A 28 -11.50 7.94 2.35
N ALA A 29 -12.10 8.46 3.42
CA ALA A 29 -11.59 9.61 4.14
C ALA A 29 -10.20 9.31 4.71
N LYS A 30 -9.97 8.14 5.30
CA LYS A 30 -8.65 7.69 5.75
C LYS A 30 -7.65 7.66 4.61
N ILE A 31 -7.95 7.00 3.49
CA ILE A 31 -7.05 6.94 2.33
C ILE A 31 -6.73 8.35 1.81
N LYS A 32 -7.73 9.22 1.72
CA LYS A 32 -7.56 10.62 1.32
C LYS A 32 -6.70 11.39 2.33
N HIS A 33 -6.90 11.19 3.63
CA HIS A 33 -6.08 11.78 4.67
C HIS A 33 -4.66 11.22 4.65
N HIS A 34 -4.41 9.95 4.34
CA HIS A 34 -3.05 9.44 4.14
C HIS A 34 -2.38 10.02 2.88
N ARG A 35 -3.16 10.45 1.88
CA ARG A 35 -2.63 11.15 0.70
C ARG A 35 -2.41 12.66 0.93
N CYS A 36 -3.12 13.27 1.87
CA CYS A 36 -2.98 14.69 2.23
C CYS A 36 -2.13 14.94 3.49
N SER A 37 -2.02 13.96 4.39
CA SER A 37 -1.20 13.95 5.60
C SER A 37 0.16 13.34 5.26
N SER A 38 0.77 13.85 4.19
CA SER A 38 2.21 13.73 3.94
C SER A 38 3.03 14.67 4.83
N TYR A 39 2.51 14.96 6.02
CA TYR A 39 3.20 15.63 7.10
C TYR A 39 2.73 14.98 8.40
N ASP A 40 3.67 14.42 9.13
CA ASP A 40 3.57 13.83 10.46
C ASP A 40 2.93 12.43 10.62
N GLN A 41 3.83 11.47 10.83
CA GLN A 41 3.66 10.18 11.51
C GLN A 41 3.34 8.93 10.67
N SER A 42 4.28 8.59 9.79
CA SER A 42 4.75 7.21 9.62
C SER A 42 6.25 7.27 9.33
N GLU A 43 7.06 6.92 10.31
CA GLU A 43 8.49 6.67 10.16
C GLU A 43 8.65 5.63 9.04
N ASN A 44 9.19 6.05 7.89
CA ASN A 44 9.37 5.27 6.67
C ASN A 44 8.11 4.94 5.84
N THR A 45 7.43 5.96 5.31
CA THR A 45 6.73 5.85 4.01
C THR A 45 7.61 6.40 2.89
N GLN A 46 8.75 5.76 2.63
CA GLN A 46 9.37 5.89 1.32
C GLN A 46 8.32 5.46 0.28
N SER A 47 8.22 6.19 -0.83
CA SER A 47 7.39 5.73 -1.94
C SER A 47 7.87 4.33 -2.37
N LEU A 48 6.99 3.50 -2.90
CA LEU A 48 7.38 2.17 -3.39
C LEU A 48 8.61 2.26 -4.33
N GLY A 49 8.68 3.34 -5.13
CA GLY A 49 9.84 3.67 -5.95
C GLY A 49 11.11 3.95 -5.15
N ALA A 50 11.05 4.83 -4.14
CA ALA A 50 12.21 5.15 -3.31
C ALA A 50 12.72 3.94 -2.51
N PHE A 51 11.82 3.07 -2.06
CA PHE A 51 12.18 1.79 -1.44
C PHE A 51 12.86 0.84 -2.44
N ALA A 52 12.35 0.77 -3.68
CA ALA A 52 12.99 -0.03 -4.73
C ALA A 52 14.38 0.52 -5.10
N GLU A 53 14.55 1.84 -5.14
CA GLU A 53 15.85 2.49 -5.38
C GLU A 53 16.87 2.17 -4.28
N GLU A 54 16.45 2.17 -3.01
CA GLU A 54 17.30 1.75 -1.88
C GLU A 54 17.75 0.30 -2.01
N LEU A 55 16.84 -0.63 -2.33
CA LEU A 55 17.18 -2.03 -2.53
C LEU A 55 18.13 -2.27 -3.71
N VAL A 56 17.98 -1.50 -4.79
CA VAL A 56 18.84 -1.61 -5.97
C VAL A 56 20.21 -0.98 -5.73
N ALA A 57 20.32 0.02 -4.85
CA ALA A 57 21.58 0.68 -4.53
C ALA A 57 22.61 -0.23 -3.86
N ASP A 58 22.17 -1.27 -3.15
CA ASP A 58 23.04 -2.30 -2.55
C ASP A 58 23.56 -3.33 -3.57
N ILE A 59 23.07 -3.33 -4.81
CA ILE A 59 23.45 -4.31 -5.85
C ILE A 59 24.53 -3.72 -6.76
N PRO A 60 25.67 -4.40 -6.97
CA PRO A 60 26.72 -3.91 -7.88
C PRO A 60 26.24 -3.85 -9.34
N GLU A 61 26.71 -2.83 -10.06
CA GLU A 61 26.28 -2.54 -11.45
C GLU A 61 26.53 -3.72 -12.40
N GLU A 62 27.59 -4.51 -12.19
CA GLU A 62 27.88 -5.70 -13.00
C GLU A 62 26.77 -6.75 -12.90
N VAL A 63 26.23 -6.96 -11.69
CA VAL A 63 25.13 -7.91 -11.45
C VAL A 63 23.82 -7.33 -11.98
N LEU A 64 23.58 -6.02 -11.84
CA LEU A 64 22.40 -5.36 -12.41
C LEU A 64 22.33 -5.48 -13.93
N ASN A 65 23.47 -5.40 -14.62
CA ASN A 65 23.54 -5.56 -16.08
C ASN A 65 23.32 -7.02 -16.54
N GLU A 66 23.56 -7.99 -15.68
CA GLU A 66 23.27 -9.41 -15.95
C GLU A 66 21.80 -9.77 -15.68
N LEU A 67 21.03 -8.89 -15.01
CA LEU A 67 19.62 -9.16 -14.72
C LEU A 67 18.77 -9.13 -16.01
N PRO A 68 17.83 -10.08 -16.15
CA PRO A 68 16.94 -10.13 -17.29
C PRO A 68 15.94 -8.95 -17.25
N THR A 69 15.72 -8.31 -18.39
CA THR A 69 14.74 -7.21 -18.55
C THR A 69 13.31 -7.73 -18.76
N ASP A 70 13.07 -9.04 -18.59
CA ASP A 70 11.79 -9.71 -18.81
C ASP A 70 10.75 -9.44 -17.70
N SER A 71 11.02 -8.52 -16.78
CA SER A 71 10.15 -8.18 -15.65
C SER A 71 9.72 -9.40 -14.82
N ALA A 72 10.60 -10.40 -14.70
CA ALA A 72 10.32 -11.66 -14.00
C ALA A 72 9.21 -12.54 -14.63
N GLU A 73 8.98 -12.43 -15.94
CA GLU A 73 8.05 -13.30 -16.67
C GLU A 73 8.40 -14.79 -16.48
N GLN A 74 9.70 -15.10 -16.41
CA GLN A 74 10.23 -16.45 -16.17
C GLN A 74 10.62 -16.70 -14.70
N HIS A 75 9.88 -16.18 -13.71
CA HIS A 75 10.21 -16.40 -12.29
C HIS A 75 10.43 -17.87 -11.89
N ASP A 76 9.74 -18.83 -12.51
CA ASP A 76 9.97 -20.26 -12.29
C ASP A 76 11.39 -20.70 -12.69
N HIS A 77 11.95 -20.11 -13.75
CA HIS A 77 13.34 -20.34 -14.14
C HIS A 77 14.31 -19.77 -13.10
N TYR A 78 14.03 -18.57 -12.58
CA TYR A 78 14.89 -17.91 -11.60
C TYR A 78 14.85 -18.59 -10.22
N ILE A 79 13.71 -19.16 -9.84
CA ILE A 79 13.53 -19.81 -8.54
C ILE A 79 13.89 -21.31 -8.59
N TYR A 80 13.52 -22.02 -9.66
CA TYR A 80 13.65 -23.48 -9.74
C TYR A 80 14.57 -23.97 -10.86
N GLY A 81 15.13 -23.07 -11.67
CA GLY A 81 16.02 -23.42 -12.79
C GLY A 81 15.30 -23.96 -14.03
N THR A 82 13.98 -24.17 -13.99
CA THR A 82 13.20 -24.72 -15.09
C THR A 82 12.41 -23.63 -15.81
N PRO A 83 12.58 -23.43 -17.14
CA PRO A 83 11.80 -22.46 -17.88
C PRO A 83 10.31 -22.81 -17.89
N LYS A 84 9.46 -21.79 -17.88
CA LYS A 84 8.02 -21.93 -17.98
C LYS A 84 7.67 -22.45 -19.38
N ARG A 85 6.93 -23.56 -19.45
CA ARG A 85 6.54 -24.22 -20.72
C ARG A 85 5.38 -23.51 -21.41
#